data_AF-A0AAW1TWW5-F1
#
_entry.id   AF-A0AAW1TWW5-F1
#
_cell.length_a   1.000
_cell.length_b   1.000
_cell.length_c   1.000
_cell.angle_alpha   90.00
_cell.angle_beta   90.00
_cell.angle_gamma   90.00
#
_symmetry.space_group_name_H-M   'P 1'
#
loop_
_entity.id
_entity.type
_entity.pdbx_description
1 polymer ?
#
loop_
_entity_poly.entity_id
_entity_poly.type
_entity_poly.pdbx_seq_one_letter_code
_entity_poly.pdbx_strand_id
1 'polypeptide(L)'
;MKLHYKFPERTASVCSHLNYSEEEEPSENENDNDNQNDYIDALWHVHKSIDRLLGDMSNTNLHQNYGSLTSLMDEEDDKLPPTYIVVTVDKNVPYQTLSWLVNKIRGSRRDGAAELIVMKQPCSTDEDYVLHVSATKIKFLEAAEEMEIMKEDSSGQMREFTVKQLDDFLPKGMGVEDLFTVADRQTIVRHELENVRALPEDDHVPGHADVRLYEGQSIFSVCRKHDIVKKIYPLHDHEHLKKLGQKWYISKKQPFDEIRLYFGEAIALYFTFLGYYTSSLIVPVAMGILQTLIPMESVLLFCAFNVVWVTVMLEVWRRKSNELAFRWGTIGMTSLDEPRANFRGTMAIDPITGKLTPQYPRYVTYVKMYCVSIPIVILCMIAAFFVMLCSFWIENWSKTFEEPYTSLVILPSIVYSVLVFVMNVYYRKLATFLTEWGEYKNMDILNETGSPVHNLKSIEITITVLTMLHQQMNTFFPASQHQRTSKN
;
A
#
# COMPACT_ATOMS: atom_id res chain seq x y z
N MET A 1 12.68 33.37 20.99
CA MET A 1 13.88 33.37 20.14
C MET A 1 13.40 33.27 18.68
N LYS A 2 13.09 34.41 18.05
CA LYS A 2 12.64 34.52 16.66
C LYS A 2 13.88 34.68 15.79
N LEU A 3 14.06 33.82 14.78
CA LEU A 3 15.06 34.04 13.73
C LEU A 3 14.31 34.35 12.43
N HIS A 4 14.34 35.63 12.06
CA HIS A 4 14.02 36.15 10.74
C HIS A 4 15.15 35.77 9.78
N TYR A 5 14.80 35.30 8.59
CA TYR A 5 15.66 35.43 7.41
C TYR A 5 14.81 35.99 6.26
N LYS A 6 15.35 37.02 5.61
CA LYS A 6 14.68 37.88 4.62
C LYS A 6 15.58 37.99 3.37
N PHE A 7 14.94 37.85 2.20
CA PHE A 7 15.24 38.41 0.87
C PHE A 7 16.37 37.82 -0.01
N PRO A 8 16.30 37.96 -1.37
CA PRO A 8 15.63 39.05 -2.12
C PRO A 8 14.73 38.71 -3.33
N GLU A 9 13.83 39.67 -3.61
CA GLU A 9 13.08 39.87 -4.86
C GLU A 9 13.99 40.44 -5.97
N ARG A 10 13.65 40.15 -7.24
CA ARG A 10 14.01 40.97 -8.40
C ARG A 10 12.82 41.14 -9.34
N THR A 11 12.66 42.36 -9.81
CA THR A 11 11.61 42.95 -10.64
C THR A 11 12.05 43.17 -12.09
N ALA A 12 11.09 43.10 -13.04
CA ALA A 12 10.97 43.84 -14.32
C ALA A 12 9.73 43.25 -15.05
N SER A 13 8.56 43.90 -15.18
CA SER A 13 8.14 45.07 -15.99
C SER A 13 8.39 44.94 -17.51
N VAL A 14 7.33 44.85 -18.33
CA VAL A 14 6.81 45.94 -19.21
C VAL A 14 5.62 45.45 -20.09
N CYS A 15 4.55 46.25 -20.05
CA CYS A 15 3.43 46.55 -20.99
C CYS A 15 3.09 45.69 -22.23
N SER A 16 1.77 45.48 -22.45
CA SER A 16 1.01 46.20 -23.50
C SER A 16 -0.52 46.06 -23.35
N HIS A 17 -1.22 47.16 -23.60
CA HIS A 17 -2.68 47.32 -23.69
C HIS A 17 -3.32 46.48 -24.80
N LEU A 18 -4.60 46.12 -24.64
CA LEU A 18 -5.69 46.37 -25.60
C LEU A 18 -7.07 46.10 -24.96
N ASN A 19 -8.01 47.01 -25.22
CA ASN A 19 -9.42 47.08 -24.77
C ASN A 19 -10.36 46.51 -25.86
N TYR A 20 -11.65 46.42 -25.50
CA TYR A 20 -12.87 46.29 -26.33
C TYR A 20 -13.26 44.86 -26.77
N SER A 21 -14.51 44.39 -26.78
CA SER A 21 -15.86 44.94 -26.48
C SER A 21 -16.81 43.78 -26.14
N GLU A 22 -17.91 44.10 -25.47
CA GLU A 22 -19.16 43.34 -25.45
C GLU A 22 -19.73 43.17 -26.88
N GLU A 23 -20.35 42.02 -27.17
CA GLU A 23 -21.36 41.91 -28.24
C GLU A 23 -22.43 40.88 -27.86
N GLU A 24 -23.66 41.25 -28.23
CA GLU A 24 -24.97 40.77 -27.77
C GLU A 24 -25.43 39.46 -28.45
N GLU A 25 -26.32 38.74 -27.78
CA GLU A 25 -27.17 37.69 -28.38
C GLU A 25 -28.16 38.28 -29.41
N PRO A 26 -28.66 37.42 -30.32
CA PRO A 26 -30.09 37.42 -30.54
C PRO A 26 -30.74 36.03 -30.59
N SER A 27 -32.05 36.10 -30.37
CA SER A 27 -33.05 35.08 -30.05
C SER A 27 -33.74 34.40 -31.25
N GLU A 28 -34.41 33.29 -30.92
CA GLU A 28 -35.65 32.70 -31.50
C GLU A 28 -35.59 31.94 -32.86
N ASN A 29 -35.86 30.63 -32.84
CA ASN A 29 -37.22 30.09 -33.12
C ASN A 29 -37.31 28.55 -33.01
N GLU A 30 -38.50 28.11 -32.57
CA GLU A 30 -38.99 26.75 -32.33
C GLU A 30 -39.00 25.82 -33.57
N ASN A 31 -38.84 24.50 -33.35
CA ASN A 31 -39.73 23.47 -33.88
C ASN A 31 -39.36 22.04 -33.38
N ASP A 32 -40.27 21.51 -32.56
CA ASP A 32 -40.66 20.10 -32.34
C ASP A 32 -39.80 18.97 -32.97
N ASN A 33 -38.95 18.31 -32.17
CA ASN A 33 -38.50 16.91 -32.37
C ASN A 33 -37.83 16.27 -31.13
N ASP A 34 -38.28 16.61 -29.92
CA ASP A 34 -37.43 16.48 -28.71
C ASP A 34 -37.30 15.08 -28.08
N ASN A 35 -38.16 14.09 -28.36
CA ASN A 35 -38.07 12.82 -27.62
C ASN A 35 -37.16 11.73 -28.24
N GLN A 36 -36.65 11.92 -29.45
CA GLN A 36 -35.71 10.97 -30.08
C GLN A 36 -34.28 11.52 -30.14
N ASN A 37 -34.12 12.84 -30.03
CA ASN A 37 -32.82 13.49 -30.03
C ASN A 37 -32.11 13.41 -28.69
N ASP A 38 -32.79 13.39 -27.53
CA ASP A 38 -32.10 13.32 -26.22
C ASP A 38 -31.25 12.04 -26.04
N TYR A 39 -31.70 10.90 -26.56
CA TYR A 39 -30.95 9.64 -26.49
C TYR A 39 -29.77 9.60 -27.47
N ILE A 40 -29.92 10.27 -28.60
CA ILE A 40 -28.89 10.38 -29.64
C ILE A 40 -27.86 11.43 -29.21
N ASP A 41 -28.28 12.56 -28.66
CA ASP A 41 -27.43 13.67 -28.20
C ASP A 41 -26.64 13.29 -26.93
N ALA A 42 -27.19 12.45 -26.03
CA ALA A 42 -26.43 11.83 -24.95
C ALA A 42 -25.30 10.90 -25.46
N LEU A 43 -25.54 10.19 -26.56
CA LEU A 43 -24.54 9.34 -27.22
C LEU A 43 -23.44 10.19 -27.90
N TRP A 44 -23.82 11.36 -28.45
CA TRP A 44 -22.94 12.33 -29.09
C TRP A 44 -22.22 13.25 -28.10
N HIS A 45 -22.69 13.41 -26.87
CA HIS A 45 -21.98 14.17 -25.82
C HIS A 45 -20.75 13.39 -25.31
N VAL A 46 -20.89 12.08 -25.11
CA VAL A 46 -19.76 11.18 -24.79
C VAL A 46 -18.75 11.16 -25.95
N HIS A 47 -19.25 11.08 -27.19
CA HIS A 47 -18.40 11.21 -28.37
C HIS A 47 -17.82 12.61 -28.49
N LYS A 48 -18.46 13.72 -28.13
CA LYS A 48 -17.84 15.06 -28.19
C LYS A 48 -16.70 15.24 -27.19
N SER A 49 -16.76 14.64 -26.00
CA SER A 49 -15.67 14.69 -25.01
C SER A 49 -14.50 13.81 -25.43
N ILE A 50 -14.79 12.62 -25.94
CA ILE A 50 -13.81 11.68 -26.49
C ILE A 50 -13.27 12.15 -27.86
N ASP A 51 -14.07 12.83 -28.69
CA ASP A 51 -13.77 13.46 -29.99
C ASP A 51 -13.16 14.86 -29.82
N ARG A 52 -13.24 15.49 -28.64
CA ARG A 52 -12.35 16.61 -28.29
C ARG A 52 -10.96 16.10 -27.95
N LEU A 53 -10.86 14.95 -27.27
CA LEU A 53 -9.59 14.25 -27.01
C LEU A 53 -9.03 13.56 -28.29
N LEU A 54 -9.88 13.11 -29.21
CA LEU A 54 -9.53 12.49 -30.50
C LEU A 54 -9.48 13.50 -31.65
N GLY A 55 -10.11 14.68 -31.53
CA GLY A 55 -10.11 15.75 -32.54
C GLY A 55 -8.70 16.28 -32.77
N ASP A 56 -7.87 16.27 -31.72
CA ASP A 56 -6.42 16.49 -31.79
C ASP A 56 -5.65 15.33 -32.44
N MET A 57 -6.23 14.12 -32.54
CA MET A 57 -5.59 12.94 -33.13
C MET A 57 -6.08 12.60 -34.55
N SER A 58 -7.21 13.14 -35.01
CA SER A 58 -7.82 12.75 -36.30
C SER A 58 -7.09 13.25 -37.56
N ASN A 59 -6.07 14.12 -37.41
CA ASN A 59 -5.24 14.58 -38.53
C ASN A 59 -3.97 13.74 -38.75
N THR A 60 -3.70 12.70 -37.96
CA THR A 60 -2.51 11.88 -38.15
C THR A 60 -2.76 10.71 -39.11
N ASN A 61 -2.71 11.00 -40.41
CA ASN A 61 -2.64 9.95 -41.43
C ASN A 61 -1.36 9.12 -41.27
N LEU A 62 -1.53 7.88 -40.82
CA LEU A 62 -0.54 6.81 -40.89
C LEU A 62 -0.30 6.45 -42.36
N HIS A 63 0.75 7.01 -42.97
CA HIS A 63 1.77 6.27 -43.74
C HIS A 63 2.70 7.21 -44.52
N GLN A 64 3.98 6.82 -44.50
CA GLN A 64 5.08 7.13 -45.44
C GLN A 64 6.04 8.30 -45.13
N ASN A 65 7.29 7.86 -44.88
CA ASN A 65 8.57 8.50 -45.13
C ASN A 65 9.05 9.62 -44.17
N TYR A 66 10.09 9.23 -43.42
CA TYR A 66 11.20 10.03 -42.91
C TYR A 66 11.28 11.48 -43.41
N GLY A 67 11.09 12.43 -42.49
CA GLY A 67 11.47 13.83 -42.67
C GLY A 67 10.83 14.77 -41.66
N SER A 68 11.66 15.33 -40.76
CA SER A 68 11.38 16.52 -39.94
C SER A 68 10.30 16.40 -38.84
N LEU A 69 10.67 15.75 -37.74
CA LEU A 69 9.92 15.64 -36.49
C LEU A 69 10.13 16.87 -35.58
N THR A 70 9.85 18.07 -36.10
CA THR A 70 10.14 19.33 -35.37
C THR A 70 9.02 20.38 -35.44
N SER A 71 7.76 19.99 -35.69
CA SER A 71 6.65 20.96 -35.73
C SER A 71 5.33 20.45 -35.16
N LEU A 72 5.39 19.50 -34.22
CA LEU A 72 4.25 19.04 -33.40
C LEU A 72 4.62 19.00 -31.90
N MET A 73 5.56 19.85 -31.49
CA MET A 73 5.91 20.05 -30.07
C MET A 73 5.47 21.43 -29.53
N ASP A 74 4.76 22.22 -30.33
CA ASP A 74 4.19 23.50 -29.93
C ASP A 74 2.67 23.36 -30.22
N GLU A 75 1.73 23.31 -29.27
CA GLU A 75 1.43 24.35 -28.29
C GLU A 75 0.63 23.82 -27.06
N GLU A 76 1.16 22.93 -26.20
CA GLU A 76 0.71 22.87 -24.78
C GLU A 76 1.59 22.11 -23.74
N ASP A 77 2.69 21.43 -24.10
CA ASP A 77 3.51 20.67 -23.12
C ASP A 77 5.02 20.95 -23.20
N ASP A 78 5.43 22.15 -22.76
CA ASP A 78 6.83 22.43 -22.36
C ASP A 78 7.18 21.80 -20.98
N LYS A 79 6.26 21.02 -20.39
CA LYS A 79 6.47 20.30 -19.14
C LYS A 79 6.52 18.80 -19.40
N LEU A 80 7.65 18.19 -19.02
CA LEU A 80 7.77 16.74 -18.90
C LEU A 80 6.60 16.19 -18.04
N PRO A 81 5.99 15.05 -18.44
CA PRO A 81 4.90 14.47 -17.68
C PRO A 81 5.37 14.15 -16.25
N PRO A 82 4.50 14.31 -15.24
CA PRO A 82 4.85 14.05 -13.86
C PRO A 82 5.29 12.59 -13.68
N THR A 83 6.32 12.38 -12.88
CA THR A 83 6.79 11.04 -12.53
C THR A 83 6.01 10.53 -11.33
N TYR A 84 5.40 9.36 -11.46
CA TYR A 84 4.68 8.71 -10.36
C TYR A 84 5.50 7.59 -9.72
N ILE A 85 6.16 6.76 -10.53
CA ILE A 85 6.97 5.62 -10.07
C ILE A 85 8.38 5.70 -10.64
N VAL A 86 9.34 5.35 -9.80
CA VAL A 86 10.75 5.21 -10.18
C VAL A 86 11.13 3.73 -10.14
N VAL A 87 11.72 3.25 -11.23
CA VAL A 87 12.27 1.90 -11.37
C VAL A 87 13.79 2.01 -11.47
N THR A 88 14.51 1.37 -10.53
CA THR A 88 15.98 1.32 -10.56
C THR A 88 16.45 -0.06 -11.04
N VAL A 89 17.28 -0.06 -12.09
CA VAL A 89 17.82 -1.25 -12.74
C VAL A 89 19.33 -1.31 -12.49
N ASP A 90 19.87 -2.50 -12.22
CA ASP A 90 21.29 -2.68 -11.96
C ASP A 90 22.16 -2.26 -13.16
N LYS A 91 23.31 -1.63 -12.89
CA LYS A 91 24.25 -1.16 -13.92
C LYS A 91 24.89 -2.27 -14.76
N ASN A 92 24.98 -3.49 -14.24
CA ASN A 92 25.62 -4.64 -14.91
C ASN A 92 24.68 -5.36 -15.89
N VAL A 93 23.43 -4.92 -15.99
CA VAL A 93 22.42 -5.52 -16.86
C VAL A 93 22.77 -5.26 -18.33
N PRO A 94 22.76 -6.28 -19.21
CA PRO A 94 23.09 -6.07 -20.60
C PRO A 94 22.05 -5.18 -21.28
N TYR A 95 22.49 -4.38 -22.25
CA TYR A 95 21.64 -3.42 -22.96
C TYR A 95 20.39 -4.06 -23.58
N GLN A 96 20.50 -5.31 -24.03
CA GLN A 96 19.38 -6.08 -24.58
C GLN A 96 18.25 -6.25 -23.56
N THR A 97 18.57 -6.59 -22.31
CA THR A 97 17.58 -6.71 -21.22
C THR A 97 16.93 -5.36 -20.93
N LEU A 98 17.72 -4.29 -20.88
CA LEU A 98 17.23 -2.94 -20.60
C LEU A 98 16.26 -2.47 -21.69
N SER A 99 16.63 -2.67 -22.96
CA SER A 99 15.76 -2.32 -24.09
C SER A 99 14.49 -3.16 -24.11
N TRP A 100 14.60 -4.46 -23.83
CA TRP A 100 13.44 -5.35 -23.73
C TRP A 100 12.49 -4.93 -22.60
N LEU A 101 13.02 -4.60 -21.42
CA LEU A 101 12.23 -4.13 -20.28
C LEU A 101 11.51 -2.82 -20.61
N VAL A 102 12.19 -1.85 -21.23
CA VAL A 102 11.58 -0.60 -21.66
C VAL A 102 10.50 -0.84 -22.72
N ASN A 103 10.72 -1.77 -23.65
CA ASN A 103 9.72 -2.15 -24.63
C ASN A 103 8.50 -2.83 -23.99
N LYS A 104 8.68 -3.64 -22.94
CA LYS A 104 7.56 -4.23 -22.19
C LYS A 104 6.79 -3.20 -21.34
N ILE A 105 7.42 -2.10 -20.94
CA ILE A 105 6.69 -1.00 -20.27
C ILE A 105 5.94 -0.13 -21.28
N ARG A 106 6.57 0.20 -22.42
CA ARG A 106 6.00 1.10 -23.44
C ARG A 106 5.06 0.43 -24.45
N GLY A 107 5.23 -0.87 -24.66
CA GLY A 107 4.53 -1.63 -25.69
C GLY A 107 3.02 -1.66 -25.47
N SER A 108 2.28 -2.08 -26.51
CA SER A 108 0.83 -2.14 -26.43
C SER A 108 0.35 -3.26 -25.51
N ARG A 109 -0.81 -3.08 -24.90
CA ARG A 109 -1.47 -4.07 -24.05
C ARG A 109 -1.77 -5.36 -24.79
N ARG A 110 -1.99 -5.27 -26.11
CA ARG A 110 -2.19 -6.45 -26.99
C ARG A 110 -0.98 -7.39 -26.99
N ASP A 111 0.22 -6.83 -26.77
CA ASP A 111 1.49 -7.56 -26.72
C ASP A 111 1.87 -7.94 -25.27
N GLY A 112 0.93 -7.86 -24.33
CA GLY A 112 1.16 -8.15 -22.91
C GLY A 112 2.00 -7.11 -22.17
N ALA A 113 2.14 -5.90 -22.75
CA ALA A 113 2.87 -4.77 -22.19
C ALA A 113 1.94 -3.77 -21.46
N ALA A 114 2.52 -2.74 -20.81
CA ALA A 114 1.78 -1.84 -19.91
C ALA A 114 1.25 -0.54 -20.56
N GLU A 115 1.65 -0.17 -21.78
CA GLU A 115 1.29 1.13 -22.41
C GLU A 115 1.63 2.36 -21.54
N LEU A 116 2.73 2.29 -20.80
CA LEU A 116 3.18 3.37 -19.92
C LEU A 116 4.29 4.22 -20.55
N ILE A 117 4.37 5.47 -20.13
CA ILE A 117 5.41 6.40 -20.54
C ILE A 117 6.64 6.14 -19.67
N VAL A 118 7.79 5.92 -20.30
CA VAL A 118 9.07 5.75 -19.60
C VAL A 118 10.04 6.83 -20.01
N MET A 119 10.66 7.48 -19.05
CA MET A 119 11.73 8.45 -19.26
C MET A 119 12.99 7.96 -18.55
N LYS A 120 14.13 8.02 -19.22
CA LYS A 120 15.42 7.63 -18.62
C LYS A 120 16.07 8.88 -18.02
N GLN A 121 16.51 8.79 -16.78
CA GLN A 121 17.33 9.84 -16.18
C GLN A 121 18.73 9.85 -16.81
N PRO A 122 19.34 11.01 -17.10
CA PRO A 122 20.75 11.07 -17.47
C PRO A 122 21.58 10.45 -16.34
N CYS A 123 22.31 9.39 -16.66
CA CYS A 123 23.01 8.55 -15.71
C CYS A 123 24.51 8.83 -15.79
N SER A 124 25.18 9.00 -14.65
CA SER A 124 26.64 9.01 -14.56
C SER A 124 27.18 7.59 -14.70
N THR A 125 28.42 7.40 -15.17
CA THR A 125 28.98 6.09 -15.54
C THR A 125 29.06 5.05 -14.41
N ASP A 126 28.86 5.43 -13.14
CA ASP A 126 28.91 4.51 -11.99
C ASP A 126 27.55 4.30 -11.29
N GLU A 127 26.50 4.98 -11.76
CA GLU A 127 25.17 4.92 -11.14
C GLU A 127 24.28 3.85 -11.79
N ASP A 128 23.32 3.36 -11.01
CA ASP A 128 22.27 2.46 -11.50
C ASP A 128 21.37 3.20 -12.51
N TYR A 129 20.77 2.45 -13.44
CA TYR A 129 19.84 3.05 -14.40
C TYR A 129 18.53 3.41 -13.70
N VAL A 130 18.17 4.70 -13.73
CA VAL A 130 16.92 5.21 -13.15
C VAL A 130 15.92 5.50 -14.27
N LEU A 131 14.78 4.80 -14.22
CA LEU A 131 13.67 4.94 -15.14
C LEU A 131 12.49 5.58 -14.39
N HIS A 132 12.02 6.71 -14.92
CA HIS A 132 10.84 7.43 -14.45
C HIS A 132 9.64 6.94 -15.26
N VAL A 133 8.62 6.44 -14.57
CA VAL A 133 7.41 5.89 -15.18
C VAL A 133 6.22 6.79 -14.92
N SER A 134 5.48 7.07 -15.99
CA SER A 134 4.26 7.87 -16.02
C SER A 134 3.22 7.21 -16.94
N ALA A 135 2.02 7.77 -17.03
CA ALA A 135 0.96 7.29 -17.91
C ALA A 135 0.23 8.46 -18.57
N THR A 136 -0.42 8.19 -19.70
CA THR A 136 -1.31 9.16 -20.35
C THR A 136 -2.62 9.29 -19.56
N LYS A 137 -3.33 10.40 -19.74
CA LYS A 137 -4.63 10.65 -19.09
C LYS A 137 -5.65 9.56 -19.43
N ILE A 138 -5.69 9.14 -20.69
CA ILE A 138 -6.59 8.08 -21.17
C ILE A 138 -6.25 6.76 -20.49
N LYS A 139 -4.96 6.40 -20.41
CA LYS A 139 -4.54 5.16 -19.77
C LYS A 139 -4.88 5.14 -18.27
N PHE A 140 -4.83 6.28 -17.59
CA PHE A 140 -5.30 6.39 -16.21
C PHE A 140 -6.80 6.09 -16.08
N LEU A 141 -7.62 6.61 -16.99
CA LEU A 141 -9.07 6.39 -16.98
C LEU A 141 -9.41 4.92 -17.27
N GLU A 142 -8.79 4.33 -18.29
CA GLU A 142 -8.98 2.91 -18.64
C GLU A 142 -8.55 1.97 -17.51
N ALA A 143 -7.38 2.21 -16.92
CA ALA A 143 -6.88 1.39 -15.83
C ALA A 143 -7.68 1.60 -14.52
N ALA A 144 -8.21 2.81 -14.28
CA ALA A 144 -9.09 3.06 -13.14
C ALA A 144 -10.43 2.32 -13.25
N GLU A 145 -11.00 2.22 -14.46
CA GLU A 145 -12.21 1.43 -14.73
C GLU A 145 -11.92 -0.07 -14.54
N GLU A 146 -10.77 -0.55 -15.01
CA GLU A 146 -10.38 -1.95 -14.82
C GLU A 146 -10.13 -2.33 -13.36
N MET A 147 -9.56 -1.41 -12.59
CA MET A 147 -9.36 -1.57 -11.15
C MET A 147 -10.66 -1.35 -10.35
N GLU A 148 -11.78 -1.05 -11.02
CA GLU A 148 -13.10 -0.84 -10.40
C GLU A 148 -13.04 0.18 -9.25
N ILE A 149 -12.28 1.27 -9.45
CA ILE A 149 -12.07 2.27 -8.41
C ILE A 149 -13.41 2.95 -8.07
N MET A 150 -13.77 2.95 -6.79
CA MET A 150 -14.98 3.61 -6.30
C MET A 150 -14.77 5.12 -6.15
N LYS A 151 -15.63 5.92 -6.78
CA LYS A 151 -15.61 7.38 -6.71
C LYS A 151 -16.98 7.94 -6.35
N GLU A 152 -16.96 9.15 -5.80
CA GLU A 152 -18.16 9.90 -5.46
C GLU A 152 -18.68 10.60 -6.72
N ASP A 153 -19.93 10.30 -7.10
CA ASP A 153 -20.67 10.99 -8.16
C ASP A 153 -21.00 12.43 -7.71
N SER A 154 -21.30 13.33 -8.66
CA SER A 154 -21.90 14.66 -8.45
C SER A 154 -23.06 14.69 -7.44
N SER A 155 -23.79 13.57 -7.31
CA SER A 155 -24.89 13.39 -6.36
C SER A 155 -24.45 12.98 -4.94
N GLY A 156 -23.16 12.81 -4.69
CA GLY A 156 -22.60 12.38 -3.40
C GLY A 156 -22.70 10.87 -3.12
N GLN A 157 -22.97 10.06 -4.14
CA GLN A 157 -23.06 8.60 -4.00
C GLN A 157 -21.76 7.93 -4.45
N MET A 158 -21.29 6.94 -3.69
CA MET A 158 -20.15 6.11 -4.08
C MET A 158 -20.56 5.11 -5.16
N ARG A 159 -19.93 5.16 -6.33
CA ARG A 159 -20.17 4.27 -7.47
C ARG A 159 -18.86 3.83 -8.11
N GLU A 160 -18.90 2.72 -8.84
CA GLU A 160 -17.76 2.23 -9.62
C GLU A 160 -17.46 3.22 -10.75
N PHE A 161 -16.21 3.60 -10.90
CA PHE A 161 -15.78 4.51 -11.95
C PHE A 161 -15.88 3.84 -13.33
N THR A 162 -16.62 4.46 -14.25
CA THR A 162 -16.78 4.00 -15.63
C THR A 162 -16.43 5.15 -16.57
N VAL A 163 -15.57 4.91 -17.57
CA VAL A 163 -15.12 5.97 -18.50
C VAL A 163 -16.29 6.58 -19.28
N LYS A 164 -17.33 5.79 -19.58
CA LYS A 164 -18.55 6.26 -20.27
C LYS A 164 -19.33 7.32 -19.50
N GLN A 165 -19.25 7.30 -18.18
CA GLN A 165 -19.99 8.18 -17.28
C GLN A 165 -19.06 9.20 -16.60
N LEU A 166 -17.94 9.54 -17.25
CA LEU A 166 -16.94 10.46 -16.69
C LEU A 166 -17.53 11.80 -16.24
N ASP A 167 -18.52 12.32 -16.97
CA ASP A 167 -19.17 13.61 -16.67
C ASP A 167 -19.91 13.59 -15.32
N ASP A 168 -20.42 12.44 -14.88
CA ASP A 168 -21.11 12.29 -13.59
C ASP A 168 -20.13 12.46 -12.41
N PHE A 169 -18.86 12.07 -12.61
CA PHE A 169 -17.81 12.13 -11.58
C PHE A 169 -17.06 13.47 -11.53
N LEU A 170 -17.36 14.40 -12.43
CA LEU A 170 -16.68 15.69 -12.53
C LEU A 170 -17.62 16.84 -12.13
N PRO A 171 -17.55 17.31 -10.86
CA PRO A 171 -18.25 18.52 -10.44
C PRO A 171 -17.84 19.72 -11.30
N LYS A 172 -18.75 20.69 -11.48
CA LYS A 172 -18.50 21.91 -12.26
C LYS A 172 -17.21 22.61 -11.78
N GLY A 173 -16.20 22.68 -12.64
CA GLY A 173 -14.90 23.32 -12.37
C GLY A 173 -13.77 22.37 -11.97
N MET A 174 -14.01 21.07 -11.87
CA MET A 174 -12.98 20.05 -11.67
C MET A 174 -12.47 19.54 -13.03
N GLY A 175 -11.15 19.49 -13.20
CA GLY A 175 -10.55 18.86 -14.38
C GLY A 175 -10.33 17.36 -14.19
N VAL A 176 -10.10 16.63 -15.29
CA VAL A 176 -9.74 15.19 -15.26
C VAL A 176 -8.49 14.93 -14.42
N GLU A 177 -7.61 15.92 -14.31
CA GLU A 177 -6.41 15.83 -13.48
C GLU A 177 -6.72 15.69 -11.98
N ASP A 178 -7.75 16.37 -11.50
CA ASP A 178 -8.07 16.41 -10.08
C ASP A 178 -8.93 15.22 -9.62
N LEU A 179 -9.45 14.43 -10.57
CA LEU A 179 -10.28 13.25 -10.30
C LEU A 179 -9.53 12.18 -9.50
N PHE A 180 -8.27 11.94 -9.88
CA PHE A 180 -7.43 10.94 -9.25
C PHE A 180 -6.44 11.59 -8.31
N THR A 181 -6.40 11.07 -7.08
CA THR A 181 -5.41 11.51 -6.11
C THR A 181 -4.01 11.06 -6.54
N VAL A 182 -2.97 11.65 -5.93
CA VAL A 182 -1.60 11.21 -6.16
C VAL A 182 -1.42 9.74 -5.78
N ALA A 183 -2.07 9.29 -4.70
CA ALA A 183 -2.08 7.90 -4.27
C ALA A 183 -2.76 6.99 -5.32
N ASP A 184 -3.91 7.39 -5.86
CA ASP A 184 -4.61 6.62 -6.89
C ASP A 184 -3.73 6.45 -8.14
N ARG A 185 -3.15 7.56 -8.63
CA ARG A 185 -2.28 7.56 -9.82
C ARG A 185 -1.07 6.63 -9.62
N GLN A 186 -0.42 6.71 -8.46
CA GLN A 186 0.70 5.83 -8.13
C GLN A 186 0.26 4.37 -8.03
N THR A 187 -0.93 4.10 -7.49
CA THR A 187 -1.48 2.74 -7.37
C THR A 187 -1.82 2.16 -8.74
N ILE A 188 -2.42 2.96 -9.63
CA ILE A 188 -2.73 2.57 -11.01
C ILE A 188 -1.46 2.24 -11.80
N VAL A 189 -0.45 3.13 -11.80
CA VAL A 189 0.82 2.85 -12.51
C VAL A 189 1.51 1.63 -11.93
N ARG A 190 1.44 1.43 -10.61
CA ARG A 190 2.02 0.26 -9.94
C ARG A 190 1.31 -1.02 -10.39
N HIS A 191 -0.01 -0.99 -10.43
CA HIS A 191 -0.85 -2.09 -10.84
C HIS A 191 -0.53 -2.53 -12.27
N GLU A 192 -0.50 -1.58 -13.22
CA GLU A 192 -0.12 -1.84 -14.61
C GLU A 192 1.29 -2.44 -14.74
N LEU A 193 2.27 -1.93 -13.99
CA LEU A 193 3.64 -2.49 -13.97
C LEU A 193 3.68 -3.91 -13.39
N GLU A 194 2.95 -4.16 -12.31
CA GLU A 194 2.92 -5.48 -11.68
C GLU A 194 2.19 -6.51 -12.58
N ASN A 195 1.25 -6.05 -13.42
CA ASN A 195 0.46 -6.85 -14.36
C ASN A 195 1.12 -7.13 -15.71
N VAL A 196 2.33 -6.61 -15.97
CA VAL A 196 3.12 -7.04 -17.14
C VAL A 196 3.46 -8.52 -17.00
N ARG A 197 2.85 -9.35 -17.86
CA ARG A 197 3.03 -10.81 -17.87
C ARG A 197 3.89 -11.26 -19.04
N ALA A 198 4.62 -12.36 -18.83
CA ALA A 198 5.34 -13.05 -19.90
C ALA A 198 4.35 -13.74 -20.85
N LEU A 199 4.54 -13.55 -22.15
CA LEU A 199 3.80 -14.25 -23.20
C LEU A 199 4.46 -15.61 -23.52
N PRO A 200 3.81 -16.50 -24.28
CA PRO A 200 4.41 -17.76 -24.72
C PRO A 200 5.71 -17.59 -25.53
N GLU A 201 5.95 -16.40 -26.08
CA GLU A 201 7.16 -16.08 -26.85
C GLU A 201 8.35 -15.71 -25.94
N ASP A 202 8.09 -15.33 -24.68
CA ASP A 202 9.09 -14.88 -23.72
C ASP A 202 9.57 -16.07 -22.84
N ASP A 203 10.43 -16.94 -23.36
CA ASP A 203 10.95 -18.11 -22.60
C ASP A 203 11.99 -17.74 -21.53
N HIS A 204 12.79 -16.71 -21.79
CA HIS A 204 13.88 -16.28 -20.90
C HIS A 204 14.07 -14.77 -20.99
N VAL A 205 14.66 -14.20 -19.95
CA VAL A 205 15.02 -12.78 -19.97
C VAL A 205 16.18 -12.60 -20.96
N PRO A 206 16.05 -11.74 -21.99
CA PRO A 206 17.13 -11.53 -22.96
C PRO A 206 18.41 -11.11 -22.24
N GLY A 207 19.55 -11.73 -22.55
CA GLY A 207 20.84 -11.49 -21.88
C GLY A 207 21.08 -12.29 -20.59
N HIS A 208 20.06 -12.96 -20.05
CA HIS A 208 20.14 -13.81 -18.86
C HIS A 208 19.46 -15.17 -19.12
N ALA A 209 20.19 -16.08 -19.76
CA ALA A 209 19.67 -17.41 -20.11
C ALA A 209 19.41 -18.33 -18.89
N ASP A 210 19.95 -17.96 -17.73
CA ASP A 210 19.71 -18.58 -16.43
C ASP A 210 18.30 -18.28 -15.88
N VAL A 211 17.70 -17.15 -16.30
CA VAL A 211 16.40 -16.70 -15.81
C VAL A 211 15.29 -17.08 -16.81
N ARG A 212 14.67 -18.23 -16.55
CA ARG A 212 13.50 -18.71 -17.31
C ARG A 212 12.22 -18.02 -16.87
N LEU A 213 11.41 -17.64 -17.83
CA LEU A 213 10.08 -17.10 -17.66
C LEU A 213 9.06 -18.18 -18.01
N TYR A 214 7.97 -18.22 -17.26
CA TYR A 214 6.82 -19.08 -17.58
C TYR A 214 5.68 -18.20 -18.07
N GLU A 215 4.86 -18.74 -18.97
CA GLU A 215 3.67 -18.06 -19.48
C GLU A 215 2.80 -17.53 -18.32
N GLY A 216 2.45 -16.25 -18.38
CA GLY A 216 1.60 -15.61 -17.38
C GLY A 216 2.29 -15.20 -16.09
N GLN A 217 3.61 -15.38 -15.98
CA GLN A 217 4.38 -14.92 -14.83
C GLN A 217 4.61 -13.40 -14.91
N SER A 218 4.53 -12.69 -13.77
CA SER A 218 4.92 -11.27 -13.71
C SER A 218 6.40 -11.09 -14.04
N ILE A 219 6.70 -10.28 -15.06
CA ILE A 219 8.07 -10.00 -15.49
C ILE A 219 8.83 -9.25 -14.39
N PHE A 220 8.24 -8.19 -13.84
CA PHE A 220 8.87 -7.35 -12.82
C PHE A 220 9.17 -8.11 -11.52
N SER A 221 8.31 -9.05 -11.13
CA SER A 221 8.57 -9.93 -10.01
C SER A 221 9.82 -10.80 -10.19
N VAL A 222 10.00 -11.37 -11.38
CA VAL A 222 11.15 -12.21 -11.71
C VAL A 222 12.42 -11.38 -11.78
N CYS A 223 12.36 -10.22 -12.43
CA CYS A 223 13.47 -9.30 -12.52
C CYS A 223 13.91 -8.80 -11.14
N ARG A 224 12.97 -8.58 -10.21
CA ARG A 224 13.27 -8.20 -8.83
C ARG A 224 13.90 -9.33 -8.02
N LYS A 225 13.49 -10.58 -8.26
CA LYS A 225 14.05 -11.74 -7.58
C LYS A 225 15.51 -12.03 -7.96
N HIS A 226 15.90 -11.70 -9.19
CA HIS A 226 17.26 -11.89 -9.71
C HIS A 226 18.10 -10.60 -9.67
N ASP A 227 17.67 -9.59 -8.90
CA ASP A 227 18.35 -8.29 -8.74
C ASP A 227 18.61 -7.52 -10.05
N ILE A 228 17.91 -7.86 -11.15
CA ILE A 228 17.92 -7.09 -12.40
C ILE A 228 17.26 -5.73 -12.16
N VAL A 229 16.08 -5.76 -11.52
CA VAL A 229 15.38 -4.56 -11.04
C VAL A 229 15.57 -4.49 -9.52
N LYS A 230 16.34 -3.51 -9.04
CA LYS A 230 16.64 -3.35 -7.62
C LYS A 230 15.42 -2.90 -6.83
N LYS A 231 14.79 -1.79 -7.27
CA LYS A 231 13.71 -1.15 -6.52
C LYS A 231 12.67 -0.54 -7.46
N ILE A 232 11.42 -0.61 -7.03
CA ILE A 232 10.28 0.07 -7.64
C ILE A 232 9.59 0.82 -6.50
N TYR A 233 9.55 2.15 -6.57
CA TYR A 233 8.98 2.97 -5.51
C TYR A 233 8.30 4.23 -6.06
N PRO A 234 7.22 4.71 -5.41
CA PRO A 234 6.59 5.96 -5.80
C PRO A 234 7.44 7.17 -5.43
N LEU A 235 7.33 8.26 -6.18
CA LEU A 235 7.99 9.52 -5.87
C LEU A 235 7.15 10.35 -4.89
N HIS A 236 7.81 10.91 -3.87
CA HIS A 236 7.14 11.81 -2.92
C HIS A 236 7.09 13.24 -3.44
N ASP A 237 5.90 13.85 -3.37
CA ASP A 237 5.78 15.30 -3.44
C ASP A 237 6.17 15.91 -2.08
N HIS A 238 7.34 16.56 -2.04
CA HIS A 238 7.89 17.18 -0.84
C HIS A 238 7.09 18.40 -0.36
N GLU A 239 6.45 19.14 -1.26
CA GLU A 239 5.68 20.33 -0.88
C GLU A 239 4.39 19.95 -0.17
N HIS A 240 3.66 18.99 -0.73
CA HIS A 240 2.45 18.46 -0.11
C HIS A 240 2.77 17.77 1.23
N LEU A 241 3.84 16.96 1.28
CA LEU A 241 4.26 16.30 2.53
C LEU A 241 4.60 17.29 3.64
N LYS A 242 5.25 18.42 3.31
CA LYS A 242 5.57 19.46 4.28
C LYS A 242 4.31 20.11 4.86
N LYS A 243 3.33 20.42 4.01
CA LYS A 243 2.03 20.99 4.43
C LYS A 243 1.26 20.00 5.31
N LEU A 244 1.17 18.74 4.88
CA LEU A 244 0.52 17.67 5.63
C LEU A 244 1.18 17.45 7.00
N GLY A 245 2.52 17.38 7.03
CA GLY A 245 3.27 17.19 8.26
C GLY A 245 3.04 18.31 9.28
N GLN A 246 3.06 19.58 8.84
CA GLN A 246 2.78 20.71 9.73
C GLN A 246 1.37 20.63 10.35
N LYS A 247 0.35 20.30 9.54
CA LYS A 247 -1.02 20.15 10.02
C LYS A 247 -1.15 18.98 10.98
N TRP A 248 -0.53 17.85 10.67
CA TRP A 248 -0.63 16.62 11.44
C TRP A 248 0.04 16.75 12.82
N TYR A 249 1.26 17.27 12.90
CA TYR A 249 1.99 17.33 14.18
C TYR A 249 1.40 18.33 15.18
N ILE A 250 0.74 19.39 14.70
CA ILE A 250 0.21 20.47 15.54
C ILE A 250 -1.24 20.19 15.97
N SER A 251 -2.01 19.48 15.14
CA SER A 251 -3.44 19.28 15.38
C SER A 251 -3.72 18.22 16.46
N LYS A 252 -4.65 18.53 17.37
CA LYS A 252 -5.18 17.55 18.35
C LYS A 252 -5.98 16.43 17.69
N LYS A 253 -6.62 16.71 16.55
CA LYS A 253 -7.37 15.73 15.76
C LYS A 253 -6.56 15.38 14.52
N GLN A 254 -6.21 14.11 14.37
CA GLN A 254 -5.41 13.64 13.23
C GLN A 254 -6.19 13.82 11.91
N PRO A 255 -5.58 14.41 10.86
CA PRO A 255 -6.23 14.61 9.57
C PRO A 255 -6.17 13.33 8.72
N PHE A 256 -6.97 12.32 9.08
CA PHE A 256 -6.94 11.01 8.41
C PHE A 256 -7.36 11.06 6.92
N ASP A 257 -8.26 11.98 6.55
CA ASP A 257 -8.68 12.12 5.14
C ASP A 257 -7.52 12.60 4.24
N GLU A 258 -6.67 13.52 4.71
CA GLU A 258 -5.50 13.97 3.93
C GLU A 258 -4.39 12.92 3.89
N ILE A 259 -4.20 12.17 4.99
CA ILE A 259 -3.29 11.03 5.02
C ILE A 259 -3.74 9.99 3.98
N ARG A 260 -5.04 9.75 3.84
CA ARG A 260 -5.60 8.88 2.80
C ARG A 260 -5.28 9.38 1.39
N LEU A 261 -5.58 10.64 1.08
CA LEU A 261 -5.38 11.18 -0.27
C LEU A 261 -3.90 11.15 -0.71
N TYR A 262 -2.96 11.17 0.24
CA TYR A 262 -1.52 11.14 -0.07
C TYR A 262 -0.89 9.74 0.01
N PHE A 263 -1.20 8.94 1.04
CA PHE A 263 -0.56 7.64 1.30
C PHE A 263 -1.45 6.44 0.93
N GLY A 264 -2.71 6.66 0.60
CA GLY A 264 -3.71 5.62 0.38
C GLY A 264 -4.45 5.18 1.65
N GLU A 265 -5.46 4.35 1.45
CA GLU A 265 -6.44 3.92 2.45
C GLU A 265 -5.82 3.04 3.53
N ALA A 266 -4.90 2.13 3.17
CA ALA A 266 -4.30 1.20 4.10
C ALA A 266 -3.48 1.91 5.20
N ILE A 267 -2.67 2.90 4.81
CA ILE A 267 -1.87 3.69 5.75
C ILE A 267 -2.77 4.61 6.58
N ALA A 268 -3.79 5.21 5.95
CA ALA A 268 -4.76 6.02 6.66
C ALA A 268 -5.56 5.23 7.71
N LEU A 269 -5.96 3.99 7.38
CA LEU A 269 -6.65 3.10 8.31
C LEU A 269 -5.77 2.78 9.53
N TYR A 270 -4.48 2.50 9.31
CA TYR A 270 -3.53 2.26 10.39
C TYR A 270 -3.42 3.45 11.34
N PHE A 271 -3.22 4.66 10.82
CA PHE A 271 -3.10 5.85 11.69
C PHE A 271 -4.43 6.19 12.37
N THR A 272 -5.56 5.96 11.70
CA THR A 272 -6.89 6.15 12.29
C THR A 272 -7.13 5.16 13.43
N PHE A 273 -6.74 3.90 13.26
CA PHE A 273 -6.77 2.90 14.32
C PHE A 273 -5.87 3.29 15.48
N LEU A 274 -4.65 3.74 15.20
CA LEU A 274 -3.69 4.15 16.23
C LEU A 274 -4.23 5.32 17.08
N GLY A 275 -4.84 6.32 16.44
CA GLY A 275 -5.50 7.43 17.13
C GLY A 275 -6.71 6.97 17.96
N TYR A 276 -7.51 6.04 17.44
CA TYR A 276 -8.63 5.44 18.16
C TYR A 276 -8.15 4.61 19.37
N TYR A 277 -7.12 3.78 19.19
CA TYR A 277 -6.56 2.91 20.21
C TYR A 277 -5.97 3.71 21.37
N THR A 278 -5.14 4.71 21.06
CA THR A 278 -4.55 5.60 22.08
C THR A 278 -5.61 6.35 22.87
N SER A 279 -6.66 6.85 22.20
CA SER A 279 -7.79 7.50 22.87
C SER A 279 -8.59 6.53 23.74
N SER A 280 -8.78 5.29 23.29
CA SER A 280 -9.52 4.27 24.03
C SER A 280 -8.76 3.75 25.26
N LEU A 281 -7.42 3.84 25.28
CA LEU A 281 -6.60 3.46 26.43
C LEU A 281 -6.69 4.45 27.61
N ILE A 282 -7.19 5.67 27.39
CA ILE A 282 -7.39 6.66 28.46
C ILE A 282 -8.31 6.12 29.56
N VAL A 283 -9.34 5.36 29.18
CA VAL A 283 -10.32 4.83 30.13
C VAL A 283 -9.72 3.74 31.04
N PRO A 284 -9.03 2.70 30.52
CA PRO A 284 -8.27 1.76 31.34
C PRO A 284 -7.21 2.41 32.21
N VAL A 285 -6.50 3.43 31.72
CA VAL A 285 -5.50 4.15 32.51
C VAL A 285 -6.16 4.87 33.69
N ALA A 286 -7.28 5.58 33.45
CA ALA A 286 -8.03 6.24 34.51
C ALA A 286 -8.56 5.25 35.57
N MET A 287 -9.10 4.10 35.12
CA MET A 287 -9.56 3.05 36.02
C MET A 287 -8.42 2.35 36.77
N GLY A 288 -7.26 2.20 36.13
CA GLY A 288 -6.05 1.66 36.77
C GLY A 288 -5.54 2.57 37.88
N ILE A 289 -5.48 3.88 37.63
CA ILE A 289 -5.13 4.87 38.66
C ILE A 289 -6.16 4.84 39.80
N LEU A 290 -7.45 4.78 39.48
CA LEU A 290 -8.51 4.68 40.49
C LEU A 290 -8.34 3.42 41.36
N GLN A 291 -8.01 2.28 40.77
CA GLN A 291 -7.76 1.03 41.50
C GLN A 291 -6.57 1.13 42.47
N THR A 292 -5.55 1.96 42.20
CA THR A 292 -4.45 2.17 43.15
C THR A 292 -4.87 2.90 44.44
N LEU A 293 -6.00 3.63 44.39
CA LEU A 293 -6.52 4.38 45.53
C LEU A 293 -7.55 3.58 46.35
N ILE A 294 -8.10 2.49 45.79
CA ILE A 294 -9.15 1.66 46.39
C ILE A 294 -8.53 0.38 46.98
N PRO A 295 -9.05 -0.16 48.11
CA PRO A 295 -8.58 -1.42 48.70
C PRO A 295 -8.64 -2.62 47.73
N MET A 296 -7.78 -3.62 48.00
CA MET A 296 -7.55 -4.81 47.16
C MET A 296 -8.79 -5.68 46.90
N GLU A 297 -9.86 -5.52 47.68
CA GLU A 297 -11.11 -6.25 47.52
C GLU A 297 -11.85 -5.89 46.21
N SER A 298 -11.58 -4.72 45.63
CA SER A 298 -12.19 -4.28 44.37
C SER A 298 -11.52 -4.81 43.09
N VAL A 299 -10.45 -5.62 43.20
CA VAL A 299 -9.69 -6.10 42.02
C VAL A 299 -10.57 -6.90 41.05
N LEU A 300 -11.53 -7.69 41.56
CA LEU A 300 -12.46 -8.44 40.69
C LEU A 300 -13.30 -7.50 39.80
N LEU A 301 -13.73 -6.36 40.34
CA LEU A 301 -14.50 -5.36 39.58
C LEU A 301 -13.64 -4.72 38.48
N PHE A 302 -12.36 -4.47 38.77
CA PHE A 302 -11.40 -3.96 37.78
C PHE A 302 -11.15 -4.96 36.64
N CYS A 303 -10.98 -6.25 36.95
CA CYS A 303 -10.82 -7.29 35.92
C CYS A 303 -12.07 -7.42 35.05
N ALA A 304 -13.26 -7.46 35.66
CA ALA A 304 -14.54 -7.51 34.92
C ALA A 304 -14.71 -6.27 34.02
N PHE A 305 -14.39 -5.08 34.54
CA PHE A 305 -14.41 -3.85 33.77
C PHE A 305 -13.48 -3.91 32.55
N ASN A 306 -12.24 -4.38 32.70
CA ASN A 306 -11.29 -4.46 31.58
C ASN A 306 -11.77 -5.40 30.48
N VAL A 307 -12.34 -6.56 30.83
CA VAL A 307 -12.90 -7.48 29.82
C VAL A 307 -14.04 -6.81 29.05
N VAL A 308 -14.97 -6.17 29.78
CA VAL A 308 -16.07 -5.42 29.16
C VAL A 308 -15.52 -4.30 28.26
N TRP A 309 -14.57 -3.51 28.75
CA TRP A 309 -14.00 -2.40 28.00
C TRP A 309 -13.32 -2.86 26.71
N VAL A 310 -12.53 -3.94 26.75
CA VAL A 310 -11.89 -4.50 25.55
C VAL A 310 -12.94 -4.94 24.54
N THR A 311 -14.00 -5.62 24.97
CA THR A 311 -15.08 -6.02 24.05
C THR A 311 -15.78 -4.82 23.41
N VAL A 312 -16.10 -3.79 24.20
CA VAL A 312 -16.72 -2.55 23.71
C VAL A 312 -15.80 -1.82 22.73
N MET A 313 -14.51 -1.71 23.07
CA MET A 313 -13.51 -1.05 22.24
C MET A 313 -13.36 -1.75 20.87
N LEU A 314 -13.30 -3.08 20.85
CA LEU A 314 -13.20 -3.83 19.60
C LEU A 314 -14.46 -3.69 18.74
N GLU A 315 -15.65 -3.73 19.33
CA GLU A 315 -16.90 -3.56 18.58
C GLU A 315 -17.10 -2.13 18.05
N VAL A 316 -16.75 -1.12 18.83
CA VAL A 316 -16.78 0.28 18.38
C VAL A 316 -15.77 0.50 17.25
N TRP A 317 -14.57 -0.08 17.34
CA TRP A 317 -13.63 -0.04 16.23
C TRP A 317 -14.19 -0.72 14.98
N ARG A 318 -14.79 -1.91 15.11
CA ARG A 318 -15.39 -2.62 13.98
C ARG A 318 -16.45 -1.77 13.28
N ARG A 319 -17.32 -1.12 14.03
CA ARG A 319 -18.31 -0.17 13.49
C ARG A 319 -17.65 1.01 12.79
N LYS A 320 -16.62 1.61 13.40
CA LYS A 320 -15.91 2.75 12.81
C LYS A 320 -15.12 2.38 11.55
N SER A 321 -14.50 1.21 11.54
CA SER A 321 -13.80 0.66 10.39
C SER A 321 -14.74 0.47 9.21
N ASN A 322 -15.96 -0.06 9.45
CA ASN A 322 -16.97 -0.19 8.40
C ASN A 322 -17.48 1.15 7.88
N GLU A 323 -17.67 2.14 8.76
CA GLU A 323 -18.03 3.51 8.36
C GLU A 323 -16.96 4.14 7.46
N LEU A 324 -15.67 3.97 7.82
CA LEU A 324 -14.56 4.47 7.02
C LEU A 324 -14.44 3.73 5.69
N ALA A 325 -14.57 2.41 5.69
CA ALA A 325 -14.56 1.61 4.46
C ALA A 325 -15.69 2.04 3.50
N PHE A 326 -16.89 2.32 4.02
CA PHE A 326 -18.01 2.84 3.23
C PHE A 326 -17.68 4.22 2.65
N ARG A 327 -17.24 5.15 3.50
CA ARG A 327 -16.90 6.53 3.11
C ARG A 327 -15.75 6.57 2.11
N TRP A 328 -14.84 5.60 2.15
CA TRP A 328 -13.72 5.49 1.24
C TRP A 328 -14.01 4.64 0.01
N GLY A 329 -15.18 3.99 -0.07
CA GLY A 329 -15.53 3.13 -1.21
C GLY A 329 -14.74 1.82 -1.26
N THR A 330 -14.15 1.37 -0.14
CA THR A 330 -13.29 0.17 -0.11
C THR A 330 -13.99 -1.08 0.43
N ILE A 331 -15.32 -1.05 0.64
CA ILE A 331 -16.07 -2.18 1.21
C ILE A 331 -16.05 -3.44 0.33
N GLY A 332 -16.05 -3.29 -1.00
CA GLY A 332 -16.15 -4.42 -1.96
C GLY A 332 -14.83 -4.87 -2.58
N MET A 333 -13.75 -4.09 -2.40
CA MET A 333 -12.48 -4.26 -3.14
C MET A 333 -11.83 -5.62 -2.90
N THR A 334 -11.98 -6.22 -1.72
CA THR A 334 -11.30 -7.47 -1.33
C THR A 334 -11.78 -8.72 -2.07
N SER A 335 -12.94 -8.68 -2.73
CA SER A 335 -13.57 -9.87 -3.31
C SER A 335 -13.06 -10.22 -4.72
N LEU A 336 -12.48 -9.26 -5.43
CA LEU A 336 -11.97 -9.41 -6.81
C LEU A 336 -10.47 -9.09 -6.93
N ASP A 337 -9.74 -9.21 -5.83
CA ASP A 337 -8.30 -8.98 -5.82
C ASP A 337 -7.57 -9.87 -6.83
N GLU A 338 -6.76 -9.21 -7.66
CA GLU A 338 -5.90 -9.87 -8.62
C GLU A 338 -4.84 -10.74 -7.93
N PRO A 339 -4.39 -11.82 -8.61
CA PRO A 339 -3.36 -12.66 -8.06
C PRO A 339 -2.09 -11.84 -7.82
N ARG A 340 -1.45 -12.05 -6.67
CA ARG A 340 -0.17 -11.40 -6.33
C ARG A 340 0.83 -11.55 -7.48
N ALA A 341 1.65 -10.54 -7.73
CA ALA A 341 2.62 -10.58 -8.83
C ALA A 341 3.57 -11.81 -8.79
N ASN A 342 3.88 -12.31 -7.58
CA ASN A 342 4.71 -13.51 -7.37
C ASN A 342 3.93 -14.85 -7.42
N PHE A 343 2.64 -14.83 -7.75
CA PHE A 343 1.83 -16.04 -7.82
C PHE A 343 2.25 -16.89 -9.01
N ARG A 344 2.31 -18.20 -8.79
CA ARG A 344 2.66 -19.18 -9.82
C ARG A 344 1.47 -20.08 -10.04
N GLY A 345 1.13 -20.31 -11.30
CA GLY A 345 0.01 -21.13 -11.69
C GLY A 345 0.00 -21.35 -13.19
N THR A 346 -0.76 -22.33 -13.65
CA THR A 346 -1.05 -22.49 -15.07
C THR A 346 -2.06 -21.43 -15.49
N MET A 347 -1.84 -20.76 -16.62
CA MET A 347 -2.78 -19.78 -17.15
C MET A 347 -4.09 -20.47 -17.50
N ALA A 348 -5.18 -20.01 -16.90
CA ALA A 348 -6.52 -20.50 -17.17
C ALA A 348 -7.51 -19.35 -17.07
N ILE A 349 -8.59 -19.43 -17.86
CA ILE A 349 -9.66 -18.45 -17.83
C ILE A 349 -10.39 -18.60 -16.49
N ASP A 350 -10.48 -17.50 -15.73
CA ASP A 350 -11.24 -17.50 -14.49
C ASP A 350 -12.74 -17.65 -14.83
N PRO A 351 -13.45 -18.64 -14.23
CA PRO A 351 -14.88 -18.86 -14.52
C PRO A 351 -15.78 -17.70 -14.08
N ILE A 352 -15.31 -16.82 -13.17
CA ILE A 352 -16.09 -15.69 -12.66
C ILE A 352 -15.81 -14.44 -13.49
N THR A 353 -14.53 -14.09 -13.66
CA THR A 353 -14.16 -12.82 -14.32
C THR A 353 -13.95 -12.96 -15.83
N GLY A 354 -13.80 -14.18 -16.35
CA GLY A 354 -13.46 -14.42 -17.75
C GLY A 354 -12.04 -13.96 -18.14
N LYS A 355 -11.27 -13.40 -17.21
CA LYS A 355 -9.88 -12.94 -17.44
C LYS A 355 -8.92 -14.14 -17.40
N LEU A 356 -7.88 -14.09 -18.24
CA LEU A 356 -6.81 -15.08 -18.24
C LEU A 356 -5.92 -14.84 -17.01
N THR A 357 -6.02 -15.69 -16.00
CA THR A 357 -5.25 -15.55 -14.76
C THR A 357 -4.50 -16.84 -14.42
N PRO A 358 -3.33 -16.75 -13.75
CA PRO A 358 -2.67 -17.93 -13.24
C PRO A 358 -3.57 -18.61 -12.20
N GLN A 359 -3.79 -19.92 -12.35
CA GLN A 359 -4.55 -20.74 -11.40
C GLN A 359 -3.65 -21.81 -10.78
N TYR A 360 -3.81 -22.02 -9.48
CA TYR A 360 -3.11 -23.06 -8.72
C TYR A 360 -4.14 -23.94 -8.00
N PRO A 361 -3.98 -25.28 -8.00
CA PRO A 361 -4.93 -26.18 -7.36
C PRO A 361 -5.03 -25.94 -5.85
N ARG A 362 -6.21 -25.52 -5.39
CA ARG A 362 -6.46 -25.14 -3.98
C ARG A 362 -6.13 -26.25 -2.97
N TYR A 363 -6.36 -27.52 -3.33
CA TYR A 363 -6.08 -28.65 -2.44
C TYR A 363 -4.59 -28.76 -2.11
N VAL A 364 -3.69 -28.43 -3.06
CA VAL A 364 -2.24 -28.48 -2.81
C VAL A 364 -1.83 -27.37 -1.85
N THR A 365 -2.40 -26.17 -1.99
CA THR A 365 -2.19 -25.07 -1.04
C THR A 365 -2.64 -25.46 0.37
N TYR A 366 -3.83 -26.07 0.51
CA TYR A 366 -4.31 -26.53 1.82
C TYR A 366 -3.42 -27.63 2.42
N VAL A 367 -2.98 -28.61 1.62
CA VAL A 367 -2.06 -29.66 2.09
C VAL A 367 -0.73 -29.05 2.57
N LYS A 368 -0.13 -28.14 1.78
CA LYS A 368 1.09 -27.42 2.20
C LYS A 368 0.86 -26.64 3.50
N MET A 369 -0.28 -25.98 3.65
CA MET A 369 -0.63 -25.21 4.84
C MET A 369 -0.76 -26.11 6.07
N TYR A 370 -1.68 -27.08 6.03
CA TYR A 370 -2.01 -27.90 7.20
C TYR A 370 -0.94 -28.94 7.54
N CYS A 371 -0.31 -29.57 6.55
CA CYS A 371 0.66 -30.64 6.81
C CYS A 371 2.09 -30.14 7.04
N VAL A 372 2.44 -28.94 6.59
CA VAL A 372 3.82 -28.43 6.69
C VAL A 372 3.89 -27.14 7.50
N SER A 373 3.18 -26.07 7.12
CA SER A 373 3.35 -24.77 7.79
C SER A 373 2.89 -24.78 9.25
N ILE A 374 1.70 -25.34 9.54
CA ILE A 374 1.14 -25.32 10.90
C ILE A 374 1.99 -26.16 11.87
N PRO A 375 2.41 -27.39 11.54
CA PRO A 375 3.30 -28.16 12.42
C PRO A 375 4.63 -27.46 12.70
N ILE A 376 5.23 -26.80 11.70
CA ILE A 376 6.48 -26.04 11.89
C ILE A 376 6.26 -24.85 12.84
N VAL A 377 5.15 -24.12 12.69
CA VAL A 377 4.80 -23.02 13.61
C VAL A 377 4.58 -23.53 15.03
N ILE A 378 3.84 -24.63 15.20
CA ILE A 378 3.61 -25.25 16.52
C ILE A 378 4.93 -25.69 17.15
N LEU A 379 5.81 -26.35 16.38
CA LEU A 379 7.13 -26.74 16.85
C LEU A 379 7.96 -25.52 17.31
N CYS A 380 7.91 -24.43 16.55
CA CYS A 380 8.59 -23.19 16.91
C CYS A 380 7.99 -22.55 18.18
N MET A 381 6.68 -22.60 18.37
CA MET A 381 6.03 -22.11 19.59
C MET A 381 6.41 -22.95 20.81
N ILE A 382 6.47 -24.27 20.68
CA ILE A 382 6.93 -25.18 21.75
C ILE A 382 8.39 -24.89 22.10
N ALA A 383 9.26 -24.69 21.11
CA ALA A 383 10.65 -24.34 21.32
C ALA A 383 10.80 -22.99 22.06
N ALA A 384 10.04 -21.97 21.67
CA ALA A 384 10.05 -20.67 22.35
C ALA A 384 9.56 -20.76 23.79
N PHE A 385 8.53 -21.57 24.06
CA PHE A 385 8.06 -21.84 25.41
C PHE A 385 9.12 -22.56 26.27
N PHE A 386 9.83 -23.53 25.70
CA PHE A 386 10.91 -24.22 26.41
C PHE A 386 12.07 -23.28 26.76
N VAL A 387 12.47 -22.43 25.82
CA VAL A 387 13.48 -21.38 26.05
C VAL A 387 13.09 -20.47 27.21
N MET A 388 11.83 -20.04 27.25
CA MET A 388 11.30 -19.23 28.34
C MET A 388 11.36 -19.99 29.68
N LEU A 389 10.95 -21.25 29.73
CA LEU A 389 11.10 -22.07 30.93
C LEU A 389 12.57 -22.16 31.38
N CYS A 390 13.50 -22.43 30.46
CA CYS A 390 14.93 -22.46 30.80
C CYS A 390 15.40 -21.14 31.44
N SER A 391 14.97 -19.98 30.92
CA SER A 391 15.33 -18.69 31.52
C SER A 391 14.82 -18.55 32.96
N PHE A 392 13.60 -18.99 33.27
CA PHE A 392 13.06 -18.98 34.63
C PHE A 392 13.82 -19.93 35.56
N TRP A 393 14.22 -21.10 35.08
CA TRP A 393 15.01 -22.05 35.87
C TRP A 393 16.39 -21.49 36.21
N ILE A 394 17.06 -20.86 35.24
CA ILE A 394 18.37 -20.21 35.44
C ILE A 394 18.25 -19.04 36.41
N GLU A 395 17.19 -18.22 36.30
CA GLU A 395 16.95 -17.11 37.21
C GLU A 395 16.70 -17.58 38.65
N ASN A 396 15.87 -18.62 38.84
CA ASN A 396 15.61 -19.17 40.16
C ASN A 396 16.87 -19.80 40.78
N TRP A 397 17.69 -20.45 39.96
CA TRP A 397 18.99 -20.96 40.37
C TRP A 397 19.93 -19.81 40.80
N SER A 398 19.96 -18.71 40.04
CA SER A 398 20.76 -17.52 40.40
C SER A 398 20.32 -16.88 41.73
N LYS A 399 19.05 -16.96 42.11
CA LYS A 399 18.51 -16.42 43.37
C LYS A 399 18.82 -17.31 44.59
N THR A 400 19.35 -18.51 44.38
CA THR A 400 19.65 -19.48 45.47
C THR A 400 20.98 -19.17 46.18
N PHE A 401 21.87 -18.36 45.57
CA PHE A 401 23.15 -17.99 46.17
C PHE A 401 22.99 -16.83 47.19
N GLU A 402 23.48 -17.01 48.43
CA GLU A 402 23.24 -16.12 49.59
C GLU A 402 23.78 -14.69 49.47
N GLU A 403 24.80 -14.44 48.64
CA GLU A 403 25.28 -13.09 48.32
C GLU A 403 25.17 -12.81 46.82
N PRO A 404 23.96 -12.50 46.31
CA PRO A 404 23.80 -12.22 44.90
C PRO A 404 24.35 -10.82 44.61
N TYR A 405 25.52 -10.74 43.98
CA TYR A 405 25.91 -9.53 43.28
C TYR A 405 24.74 -9.12 42.38
N THR A 406 24.23 -7.89 42.51
CA THR A 406 23.05 -7.40 41.77
C THR A 406 23.18 -7.61 40.26
N SER A 407 24.41 -7.62 39.75
CA SER A 407 24.75 -7.91 38.35
C SER A 407 24.46 -9.37 37.92
N LEU A 408 24.63 -10.36 38.81
CA LEU A 408 24.42 -11.78 38.50
C LEU A 408 22.92 -12.10 38.31
N VAL A 409 22.05 -11.44 39.06
CA VAL A 409 20.59 -11.66 39.01
C VAL A 409 19.96 -11.10 37.73
N ILE A 410 20.54 -10.04 37.16
CA ILE A 410 20.03 -9.40 35.92
C ILE A 410 20.58 -10.10 34.66
N LEU A 411 21.68 -10.82 34.77
CA LEU A 411 22.35 -11.45 33.63
C LEU A 411 21.45 -12.45 32.85
N PRO A 412 20.66 -13.33 33.49
CA PRO A 412 19.75 -14.24 32.78
C PRO A 412 18.69 -13.52 31.94
N SER A 413 18.15 -12.38 32.40
CA SER A 413 17.10 -11.65 31.67
C SER A 413 17.66 -10.90 30.45
N ILE A 414 18.89 -10.39 30.54
CA ILE A 414 19.61 -9.81 29.40
C ILE A 414 19.88 -10.90 28.34
N VAL A 415 20.39 -12.05 28.76
CA VAL A 415 20.68 -13.18 27.86
C VAL A 415 19.40 -13.66 27.17
N TYR A 416 18.29 -13.78 27.91
CA TYR A 416 17.00 -14.15 27.34
C TYR A 416 16.51 -13.12 26.30
N SER A 417 16.64 -11.82 26.59
CA SER A 417 16.22 -10.74 25.67
C SER A 417 17.00 -10.79 24.34
N VAL A 418 18.31 -11.03 24.40
CA VAL A 418 19.15 -11.21 23.21
C VAL A 418 18.75 -12.48 22.43
N LEU A 419 18.50 -13.58 23.14
CA LEU A 419 18.12 -14.84 22.51
C LEU A 419 16.78 -14.72 21.77
N VAL A 420 15.79 -14.07 22.39
CA VAL A 420 14.47 -13.79 21.78
C VAL A 420 14.64 -12.95 20.51
N PHE A 421 15.45 -11.90 20.56
CA PHE A 421 15.71 -11.07 19.38
C PHE A 421 16.29 -11.89 18.21
N VAL A 422 17.30 -12.72 18.49
CA VAL A 422 17.92 -13.60 17.48
C VAL A 422 16.90 -14.60 16.92
N MET A 423 16.11 -15.24 17.79
CA MET A 423 15.04 -16.17 17.39
C MET A 423 13.98 -15.50 16.51
N ASN A 424 13.58 -14.27 16.82
CA ASN A 424 12.61 -13.52 16.01
C ASN A 424 13.13 -13.23 14.60
N VAL A 425 14.43 -12.92 14.45
CA VAL A 425 15.04 -12.72 13.13
C VAL A 425 15.02 -14.01 12.29
N TYR A 426 15.42 -15.15 12.88
CA TYR A 426 15.40 -16.43 12.18
C TYR A 426 13.96 -16.89 11.86
N TYR A 427 13.04 -16.76 12.81
CA TYR A 427 11.65 -17.14 12.62
C TYR A 427 10.98 -16.28 11.53
N ARG A 428 11.29 -14.98 11.45
CA ARG A 428 10.80 -14.11 10.36
C ARG A 428 11.26 -14.59 8.99
N LYS A 429 12.54 -14.94 8.84
CA LYS A 429 13.08 -15.51 7.59
C LYS A 429 12.43 -16.86 7.23
N LEU A 430 12.22 -17.72 8.22
CA LEU A 430 11.55 -19.01 8.02
C LEU A 430 10.07 -18.80 7.61
N ALA A 431 9.36 -17.89 8.28
CA ALA A 431 7.97 -17.61 8.00
C ALA A 431 7.77 -16.99 6.61
N THR A 432 8.65 -16.09 6.16
CA THR A 432 8.60 -15.55 4.80
C THR A 432 8.84 -16.64 3.77
N PHE A 433 9.83 -17.51 4.01
CA PHE A 433 10.12 -18.64 3.13
C PHE A 433 8.93 -19.62 3.02
N LEU A 434 8.35 -20.03 4.16
CA LEU A 434 7.17 -20.91 4.20
C LEU A 434 5.95 -20.27 3.52
N THR A 435 5.80 -18.95 3.68
CA THR A 435 4.72 -18.17 3.06
C THR A 435 4.87 -18.09 1.54
N GLU A 436 6.08 -17.86 1.04
CA GLU A 436 6.35 -17.84 -0.40
C GLU A 436 6.12 -19.22 -1.01
N TRP A 437 6.58 -20.27 -0.33
CA TRP A 437 6.43 -21.67 -0.75
C TRP A 437 4.97 -22.17 -0.77
N GLY A 438 4.11 -21.62 0.09
CA GLY A 438 2.69 -21.94 0.18
C GLY A 438 1.87 -21.54 -1.06
N GLU A 439 2.41 -20.68 -1.94
CA GLU A 439 1.79 -20.30 -3.22
C GLU A 439 0.32 -19.84 -3.05
N TYR A 440 0.12 -18.74 -2.32
CA TYR A 440 -1.21 -18.13 -2.07
C TYR A 440 -1.61 -17.16 -3.19
N LYS A 441 -2.87 -17.21 -3.66
CA LYS A 441 -3.39 -16.40 -4.79
C LYS A 441 -3.40 -14.91 -4.46
N ASN A 442 -4.04 -14.52 -3.35
CA ASN A 442 -4.24 -13.10 -3.02
C ASN A 442 -3.43 -12.72 -1.77
N MET A 443 -2.96 -11.47 -1.72
CA MET A 443 -2.27 -10.93 -0.53
C MET A 443 -3.22 -10.84 0.66
N ASP A 444 -4.50 -10.57 0.42
CA ASP A 444 -5.50 -10.47 1.48
C ASP A 444 -5.85 -11.82 2.08
N ILE A 445 -5.97 -12.88 1.28
CA ILE A 445 -6.10 -14.25 1.79
C ILE A 445 -4.88 -14.61 2.65
N LEU A 446 -3.67 -14.18 2.27
CA LEU A 446 -2.47 -14.39 3.08
C LEU A 446 -2.50 -13.63 4.42
N ASN A 447 -3.06 -12.42 4.41
CA ASN A 447 -3.22 -11.59 5.61
C ASN A 447 -4.34 -12.13 6.52
N GLU A 448 -5.48 -12.55 5.95
CA GLU A 448 -6.67 -13.07 6.64
C GLU A 448 -6.50 -14.51 7.16
N THR A 449 -5.89 -15.41 6.39
CA THR A 449 -5.68 -16.81 6.80
C THR A 449 -4.64 -16.96 7.90
N GLY A 450 -4.09 -15.85 8.39
CA GLY A 450 -3.04 -15.86 9.40
C GLY A 450 -1.82 -16.54 8.84
N SER A 451 -1.13 -15.86 7.91
CA SER A 451 0.25 -16.23 7.57
C SER A 451 1.01 -16.63 8.84
N PRO A 452 1.98 -17.57 8.80
CA PRO A 452 2.93 -17.72 9.88
C PRO A 452 3.53 -16.37 10.34
N VAL A 453 3.50 -15.34 9.47
CA VAL A 453 3.82 -13.92 9.74
C VAL A 453 2.79 -13.17 10.63
N HIS A 454 1.49 -13.47 10.54
CA HIS A 454 0.48 -12.93 11.45
C HIS A 454 0.52 -13.65 12.82
N ASN A 455 0.76 -14.96 12.80
CA ASN A 455 1.14 -15.71 14.00
C ASN A 455 2.45 -15.17 14.60
N LEU A 456 3.36 -14.63 13.78
CA LEU A 456 4.56 -13.89 14.21
C LEU A 456 4.22 -12.65 15.03
N LYS A 457 3.23 -11.84 14.62
CA LYS A 457 2.79 -10.69 15.43
C LYS A 457 2.15 -11.18 16.73
N SER A 458 1.33 -12.21 16.70
CA SER A 458 0.79 -12.82 17.93
C SER A 458 1.89 -13.40 18.81
N ILE A 459 2.92 -14.05 18.26
CA ILE A 459 4.07 -14.60 18.97
C ILE A 459 4.96 -13.47 19.50
N GLU A 460 5.23 -12.43 18.72
CA GLU A 460 6.01 -11.26 19.11
C GLU A 460 5.30 -10.48 20.22
N ILE A 461 3.98 -10.30 20.11
CA ILE A 461 3.13 -9.74 21.17
C ILE A 461 3.13 -10.68 22.39
N THR A 462 2.99 -11.99 22.20
CA THR A 462 2.95 -12.95 23.32
C THR A 462 4.29 -12.99 24.05
N ILE A 463 5.41 -13.02 23.33
CA ILE A 463 6.76 -12.96 23.88
C ILE A 463 7.01 -11.59 24.51
N THR A 464 6.59 -10.48 23.88
CA THR A 464 6.75 -9.14 24.45
C THR A 464 5.92 -8.99 25.72
N VAL A 465 4.67 -9.45 25.72
CA VAL A 465 3.78 -9.48 26.88
C VAL A 465 4.37 -10.39 27.95
N LEU A 466 4.95 -11.54 27.61
CA LEU A 466 5.63 -12.41 28.57
C LEU A 466 6.92 -11.79 29.11
N THR A 467 7.70 -11.07 28.30
CA THR A 467 8.87 -10.32 28.78
C THR A 467 8.47 -9.15 29.66
N MET A 468 7.37 -8.45 29.33
CA MET A 468 6.82 -7.36 30.14
C MET A 468 6.21 -7.89 31.43
N LEU A 469 5.50 -9.02 31.39
CA LEU A 469 5.01 -9.71 32.58
C LEU A 469 6.16 -10.21 33.44
N HIS A 470 7.22 -10.75 32.84
CA HIS A 470 8.44 -11.14 33.54
C HIS A 470 9.09 -9.92 34.23
N GLN A 471 9.20 -8.78 33.54
CA GLN A 471 9.76 -7.55 34.09
C GLN A 471 8.84 -6.91 35.15
N GLN A 472 7.52 -6.97 34.98
CA GLN A 472 6.53 -6.50 35.95
C GLN A 472 6.46 -7.39 37.19
N MET A 473 6.50 -8.71 37.05
CA MET A 473 6.56 -9.62 38.20
C MET A 473 7.82 -9.40 39.02
N ASN A 474 8.97 -9.16 38.37
CA ASN A 474 10.23 -8.86 39.05
C ASN A 474 10.26 -7.47 39.71
N THR A 475 9.43 -6.51 39.28
CA THR A 475 9.38 -5.15 39.87
C THR A 475 8.28 -4.97 40.91
N PHE A 476 7.12 -5.64 40.77
CA PHE A 476 5.99 -5.52 41.69
C PHE A 476 5.96 -6.56 42.82
N PHE A 477 6.65 -7.70 42.69
CA PHE A 477 6.77 -8.70 43.76
C PHE A 477 8.21 -8.88 44.31
N PRO A 478 8.92 -7.82 44.74
CA PRO A 478 10.20 -8.01 45.42
C PRO A 478 10.03 -8.54 46.86
N ALA A 479 8.83 -8.46 47.46
CA ALA A 479 8.67 -8.56 48.92
C ALA A 479 7.89 -9.77 49.45
N SER A 480 7.26 -10.62 48.63
CA SER A 480 6.42 -11.72 49.17
C SER A 480 7.19 -13.01 49.50
N GLN A 481 8.46 -13.14 49.09
CA GLN A 481 9.26 -14.34 49.34
C GLN A 481 10.09 -14.26 50.64
N HIS A 482 10.44 -13.06 51.12
CA HIS A 482 11.22 -12.92 52.35
C HIS A 482 10.43 -13.17 53.65
N GLN A 483 9.08 -13.15 53.61
CA GLN A 483 8.27 -13.33 54.83
C GLN A 483 7.88 -14.77 55.15
N ARG A 484 8.09 -15.74 54.23
CA ARG A 484 7.75 -17.16 54.48
C ARG A 484 8.90 -17.99 55.08
N THR A 485 10.14 -17.53 55.04
CA THR A 485 11.29 -18.24 55.61
C THR A 485 11.64 -17.85 57.05
N SER A 486 10.96 -16.84 57.63
CA SER A 486 11.13 -16.44 59.04
C SER A 486 10.12 -17.10 60.01
N LYS A 487 9.25 -17.98 59.53
CA LYS A 487 8.37 -18.79 60.38
C LYS A 487 8.51 -20.26 60.02
N ASN A 488 9.59 -20.86 60.47
CA ASN A 488 9.66 -22.25 60.96
C ASN A 488 10.97 -22.45 61.71
#